data_AF-A0A4Q9FQN1-F1
#
_entry.id   AF-A0A4Q9FQN1-F1
#
_cell.length_a   1.000
_cell.length_b   1.000
_cell.length_c   1.000
_cell.angle_alpha   90.00
_cell.angle_beta   90.00
_cell.angle_gamma   90.00
#
_symmetry.space_group_name_H-M   'P 1'
#
loop_
_entity.id
_entity.type
_entity.pdbx_description
1 polymer ?
#
loop_
_entity_poly.entity_id
_entity_poly.type
_entity_poly.pdbx_seq_one_letter_code
_entity_poly.pdbx_strand_id
1 'polypeptide(L)'
;MPFAESFQTTLKNNKTIMTDKSKHFKKTLGGFEWSGKNQFDFPEATPQQLKEIRESIQKENRLKNVKLFFILFVIGVTALLCLILLF
;
A
#
# COMPACT_ATOMS: atom_id res chain seq x y z
N MET A 1 -26.95 7.20 -28.83
CA MET A 1 -25.71 7.91 -28.41
C MET A 1 -24.54 6.97 -28.65
N PRO A 2 -23.47 7.42 -29.33
CA PRO A 2 -22.26 6.62 -29.47
C PRO A 2 -21.61 6.40 -28.10
N PHE A 3 -21.12 5.18 -27.87
CA PHE A 3 -20.59 4.72 -26.58
C PHE A 3 -19.48 5.62 -26.00
N ALA A 4 -18.67 6.24 -26.87
CA ALA A 4 -17.62 7.16 -26.45
C ALA A 4 -18.18 8.47 -25.85
N GLU A 5 -19.26 9.01 -26.41
CA GLU A 5 -19.86 10.26 -25.91
C GLU A 5 -20.58 10.04 -24.59
N SER A 6 -21.27 8.90 -24.44
CA SER A 6 -21.90 8.53 -23.16
C SER A 6 -20.85 8.33 -22.06
N PHE A 7 -19.74 7.67 -22.35
CA PHE A 7 -18.64 7.47 -21.40
C PHE A 7 -18.01 8.78 -20.95
N GLN A 8 -17.71 9.69 -21.90
CA GLN A 8 -17.18 11.02 -21.57
C GLN A 8 -18.17 11.83 -20.71
N THR A 9 -19.46 11.71 -20.99
CA THR A 9 -20.51 12.40 -20.23
C THR A 9 -20.60 11.84 -18.81
N THR A 10 -20.53 10.52 -18.63
CA THR A 10 -20.50 9.87 -17.32
C THR A 10 -19.28 10.31 -16.51
N LEU A 11 -18.09 10.37 -17.11
CA LEU A 11 -16.88 10.84 -16.42
C LEU A 11 -17.00 12.30 -15.97
N LYS A 12 -17.52 13.18 -16.83
CA LYS A 12 -17.74 14.60 -16.48
C LYS A 12 -18.75 14.73 -15.34
N ASN A 13 -19.86 14.01 -15.40
CA ASN A 13 -20.89 14.05 -14.36
C ASN A 13 -20.37 13.53 -13.02
N ASN A 14 -19.62 12.42 -13.02
CA ASN A 14 -19.01 11.88 -11.80
C ASN A 14 -18.02 12.87 -11.18
N LYS A 15 -17.24 13.59 -12.00
CA LYS A 15 -16.31 14.62 -11.52
C LYS A 15 -17.04 15.83 -10.90
N THR A 16 -18.17 16.23 -11.49
CA THR A 16 -18.99 17.35 -10.97
C THR A 16 -19.73 16.99 -9.68
N ILE A 17 -20.20 15.74 -9.56
CA ILE A 17 -20.89 15.23 -8.36
C ILE A 17 -19.89 14.92 -7.23
N MET A 18 -18.60 14.76 -7.56
CA MET A 18 -17.58 14.49 -6.57
C MET A 18 -17.52 15.62 -5.54
N THR A 19 -17.91 15.31 -4.31
CA THR A 19 -17.90 16.26 -3.21
C THR A 19 -16.48 16.77 -2.97
N ASP A 20 -16.33 18.09 -2.90
CA ASP A 20 -15.05 18.72 -2.60
C ASP A 20 -14.64 18.36 -1.16
N LYS A 21 -13.77 17.35 -1.06
CA LYS A 21 -13.38 16.79 0.24
C LYS A 21 -12.66 17.82 1.12
N SER A 22 -11.98 18.79 0.51
CA SER A 22 -11.28 19.86 1.24
C SER A 22 -12.27 20.81 1.92
N LYS A 23 -13.43 21.05 1.32
CA LYS A 23 -14.48 21.93 1.88
C LYS A 23 -15.40 21.21 2.84
N HIS A 24 -15.82 19.98 2.51
CA HIS A 24 -16.80 19.24 3.30
C HIS A 24 -16.19 18.48 4.47
N PHE A 25 -14.93 18.05 4.37
CA PHE A 25 -14.26 17.31 5.43
C PHE A 25 -13.06 18.06 5.99
N LYS A 26 -13.26 19.31 6.42
CA LYS A 26 -12.25 20.13 7.13
C LYS A 26 -11.59 19.43 8.33
N LYS A 27 -12.17 18.32 8.82
CA LYS A 27 -11.69 17.56 9.99
C LYS A 27 -11.12 16.17 9.69
N THR A 28 -11.08 15.68 8.44
CA THR A 28 -10.69 14.27 8.15
C THR A 28 -9.34 14.09 7.47
N LEU A 29 -8.60 15.15 7.21
CA LEU A 29 -7.22 15.08 6.72
C LEU A 29 -6.27 15.72 7.75
N GLY A 30 -6.08 15.05 8.90
CA GLY A 30 -4.90 15.28 9.75
C GLY A 30 -4.99 16.42 10.77
N GLY A 31 -6.10 16.57 11.49
CA GLY A 31 -6.23 17.59 12.54
C GLY A 31 -6.85 17.08 13.83
N PHE A 32 -6.35 15.96 14.38
CA PHE A 32 -6.51 15.75 15.83
C PHE A 32 -5.49 16.66 16.51
N GLU A 33 -5.90 17.88 16.88
CA GLU A 33 -5.13 18.69 17.82
C GLU A 33 -5.16 17.93 19.16
N TRP A 34 -4.08 17.23 19.46
CA TRP A 34 -3.89 16.60 20.76
C TRP A 34 -3.69 17.71 21.79
N SER A 35 -4.80 18.32 22.23
CA SER A 35 -4.83 19.20 23.41
C SER A 35 -4.73 18.32 24.64
N GLY A 36 -3.54 17.79 24.88
CA GLY A 36 -3.28 16.84 25.94
C GLY A 36 -1.82 16.49 25.91
N LYS A 37 -1.04 17.22 26.72
CA LYS A 37 0.35 16.91 27.08
C LYS A 37 0.66 15.42 26.96
N ASN A 38 1.67 15.08 26.17
CA ASN A 38 2.47 13.85 26.22
C ASN A 38 2.26 13.05 27.53
N GLN A 39 1.27 12.16 27.57
CA GLN A 39 0.89 11.41 28.78
C GLN A 39 1.12 9.91 28.66
N PHE A 40 1.91 9.49 27.67
CA PHE A 40 2.37 8.11 27.60
C PHE A 40 3.87 8.08 27.87
N ASP A 41 4.23 7.89 29.15
CA ASP A 41 5.54 7.36 29.52
C ASP A 41 5.57 5.90 29.11
N PHE A 42 5.94 5.65 27.85
CA PHE A 42 6.27 4.30 27.44
C PHE A 42 7.58 3.90 28.11
N PRO A 43 7.67 2.70 28.70
CA PRO A 43 8.94 2.23 29.22
C PRO A 43 9.95 2.15 28.08
N GLU A 44 11.19 2.57 28.33
CA GLU A 44 12.27 2.38 27.37
C GLU A 44 12.40 0.89 27.06
N ALA A 45 12.43 0.56 25.77
CA ALA A 45 12.55 -0.82 25.33
C ALA A 45 13.87 -1.39 25.82
N THR A 46 13.81 -2.55 26.48
CA THR A 46 15.03 -3.24 26.92
C THR A 46 15.82 -3.71 25.69
N PRO A 47 17.16 -3.80 25.77
CA PRO A 47 17.98 -4.28 24.66
C PRO A 47 17.62 -5.72 24.23
N GLN A 48 17.09 -6.53 25.15
CA GLN A 48 16.61 -7.89 24.88
C GLN A 48 15.34 -7.86 24.02
N GLN A 49 14.36 -7.01 24.37
CA GLN A 49 13.14 -6.84 23.57
C GLN A 49 13.46 -6.34 22.16
N LEU A 50 14.39 -5.40 22.01
CA LEU A 50 14.83 -4.93 20.69
C LEU A 50 15.48 -6.05 19.86
N LYS A 51 16.26 -6.93 20.52
CA LYS A 51 16.88 -8.08 19.86
C LYS A 51 15.83 -9.08 19.38
N GLU A 52 14.85 -9.42 20.21
CA GLU A 52 13.75 -10.32 19.84
C GLU A 52 12.91 -9.78 18.68
N ILE A 53 12.59 -8.48 18.70
CA ILE A 53 11.88 -7.81 17.60
C ILE A 53 12.71 -7.86 16.31
N ARG A 54 14.02 -7.64 16.40
CA ARG A 54 14.90 -7.71 15.22
C ARG A 54 14.92 -9.12 14.64
N GLU A 55 15.05 -10.14 15.48
CA GLU A 55 15.11 -11.54 15.05
C GLU A 55 13.78 -11.99 14.43
N SER A 56 12.64 -11.58 15.00
CA SER A 56 11.32 -11.88 14.44
C SER A 56 11.13 -11.26 13.06
N ILE A 57 11.49 -9.98 12.89
CA ILE A 57 11.43 -9.28 11.60
C ILE A 57 12.34 -9.95 10.56
N GLN A 58 13.56 -10.33 10.95
CA GLN A 58 14.48 -11.01 10.04
C GLN A 58 13.94 -12.38 9.58
N LYS A 59 13.34 -13.15 10.50
CA LYS A 59 12.72 -14.44 10.19
C LYS A 59 11.59 -14.29 9.18
N GLU A 60 10.70 -13.32 9.38
CA GLU A 60 9.61 -13.03 8.45
C GLU A 60 10.11 -12.58 7.09
N ASN A 61 11.09 -11.68 7.06
CA ASN A 61 11.66 -11.18 5.81
C ASN A 61 12.34 -12.29 5.02
N ARG A 62 13.03 -13.22 5.68
CA ARG A 62 13.62 -14.38 5.00
C ARG A 62 12.56 -15.23 4.30
N LEU A 63 11.44 -15.51 4.97
CA LEU A 63 10.34 -16.27 4.37
C LEU A 63 9.68 -15.52 3.21
N LYS A 64 9.47 -14.20 3.34
CA LYS A 64 8.94 -13.34 2.28
C LYS A 64 9.86 -13.32 1.07
N ASN A 65 11.17 -13.16 1.28
CA ASN A 65 12.16 -13.11 0.21
C ASN A 65 12.25 -14.43 -0.55
N VAL A 66 12.19 -15.58 0.13
CA VAL A 66 12.18 -16.89 -0.53
C VAL A 66 10.93 -17.06 -1.40
N LYS A 67 9.74 -16.68 -0.87
CA LYS A 67 8.50 -16.74 -1.66
C LYS A 67 8.56 -15.83 -2.89
N LEU A 68 9.07 -14.60 -2.72
CA LEU A 68 9.19 -13.64 -3.82
C LEU A 68 10.19 -14.13 -4.88
N PHE A 69 11.32 -14.68 -4.46
CA PHE A 69 12.30 -15.27 -5.38
C PHE A 69 11.68 -16.43 -6.19
N PHE A 70 10.92 -17.32 -5.55
CA PHE A 70 10.25 -18.41 -6.25
C PHE A 70 9.24 -17.91 -7.29
N ILE A 71 8.43 -16.91 -6.94
CA ILE A 71 7.46 -16.32 -7.88
C ILE A 71 8.18 -15.69 -9.08
N LEU A 72 9.22 -14.89 -8.84
CA LEU A 72 10.00 -14.26 -9.91
C LEU A 72 10.71 -15.30 -10.79
N PHE A 73 11.21 -16.38 -10.19
CA PHE A 73 11.82 -17.48 -10.93
C PHE A 73 10.82 -18.15 -11.87
N VAL A 74 9.63 -18.49 -11.37
CA VAL A 74 8.58 -19.10 -12.20
C VAL A 74 8.19 -18.17 -13.36
N ILE A 75 7.96 -16.89 -13.09
CA ILE A 75 7.62 -15.90 -14.12
C ILE A 75 8.75 -15.75 -15.14
N GLY A 76 10.01 -15.72 -14.68
CA GLY A 76 11.17 -15.59 -15.55
C GLY A 76 11.32 -16.80 -16.49
N VAL A 77 11.17 -18.01 -15.96
CA VAL A 77 11.25 -19.25 -16.76
C VAL A 77 10.11 -19.33 -17.76
N THR A 78 8.86 -19.01 -17.36
CA THR A 78 7.73 -19.05 -18.29
C THR A 78 7.88 -18.02 -19.39
N ALA A 79 8.31 -16.80 -19.08
CA ALA A 79 8.56 -15.77 -20.08
C ALA A 79 9.66 -16.19 -21.08
N LEU A 80 10.74 -16.81 -20.58
CA LEU A 80 11.84 -17.30 -21.42
C LEU A 80 11.38 -18.43 -22.34
N LEU A 81 10.59 -19.38 -21.84
CA LEU A 81 10.00 -20.45 -22.65
C LEU A 81 9.05 -19.90 -23.72
N CYS A 82 8.21 -18.92 -23.38
CA CYS A 82 7.34 -18.25 -24.35
C CYS A 82 8.16 -17.57 -25.45
N LEU A 83 9.27 -16.92 -25.11
CA LEU A 83 10.13 -16.26 -26.10
C LEU A 83 10.75 -17.29 -27.06
N ILE A 84 11.27 -18.41 -26.53
CA ILE A 84 11.87 -19.49 -27.34
C ILE A 84 10.83 -20.14 -28.26
N LEU A 85 9.57 -20.29 -27.83
CA LEU A 85 8.53 -20.91 -28.65
C LEU A 85 7.94 -19.97 -29.71
N LEU A 86 8.10 -18.65 -29.54
CA LEU A 86 7.55 -17.63 -30.44
C LEU A 86 8.56 -17.21 -31.52
N PHE A 87 9.86 -17.43 -31.28
CA PHE A 87 10.94 -17.30 -32.26
C PHE A 87 11.25 -18.62 -32.96
#